data_AF-A0A4Z0NJ71-F1
#
_entry.id   AF-A0A4Z0NJ71-F1
#
_cell.length_a   1.000
_cell.length_b   1.000
_cell.length_c   1.000
_cell.angle_alpha   90.00
_cell.angle_beta   90.00
_cell.angle_gamma   90.00
#
_symmetry.space_group_name_H-M   'P 1'
#
loop_
_entity.id
_entity.type
_entity.pdbx_description
1 polymer ?
#
loop_
_entity_poly.entity_id
_entity_poly.type
_entity_poly.pdbx_seq_one_letter_code
_entity_poly.pdbx_strand_id
1 'polypeptide(L)'
;MVKRTVCFSVCAVLLLSGTASAQGLDGMVVLKGVCSPKSHIAEGRIGEDLTRRQSRFFCDAAVITTPNGQAGRRLVNFAESRSHTRPPIGFAGTMVERDIMQVHRVYLQSGQALAVSDGYCKFFSTNKAIHGIACGAKIDNGGRRTVPIVAFDGRVQS
;
A
#
# COMPACT_ATOMS: atom_id res chain seq x y z
N MET A 1 -64.98 -9.41 40.45
CA MET A 1 -64.03 -9.43 41.59
C MET A 1 -62.64 -9.71 41.06
N VAL A 2 -61.79 -8.69 40.98
CA VAL A 2 -60.43 -8.80 40.41
C VAL A 2 -59.43 -8.75 41.57
N LYS A 3 -58.77 -9.88 41.85
CA LYS A 3 -57.63 -9.97 42.76
C LYS A 3 -56.38 -9.49 42.01
N ARG A 4 -55.83 -8.35 42.43
CA ARG A 4 -54.50 -7.88 42.00
C ARG A 4 -53.43 -8.66 42.76
N THR A 5 -52.65 -9.47 42.04
CA THR A 5 -51.41 -10.04 42.55
C THR A 5 -50.27 -9.40 41.77
N VAL A 6 -49.49 -8.58 42.47
CA VAL A 6 -48.23 -8.02 42.00
C VAL A 6 -47.17 -9.10 42.21
N CYS A 7 -46.46 -9.48 41.15
CA CYS A 7 -45.26 -10.32 41.26
C CYS A 7 -44.08 -9.64 40.57
N PHE A 8 -42.97 -9.71 41.28
CA PHE A 8 -41.69 -9.05 41.08
C PHE A 8 -40.97 -9.45 39.79
N SER A 9 -40.24 -8.46 39.24
CA SER A 9 -38.84 -8.52 38.78
C SER A 9 -38.36 -9.77 38.03
N VAL A 10 -37.93 -9.59 36.78
CA VAL A 10 -36.52 -9.78 36.35
C VAL A 10 -36.31 -8.99 35.04
N CYS A 11 -35.44 -7.99 35.11
CA CYS A 11 -34.93 -7.26 33.94
C CYS A 11 -33.88 -8.14 33.25
N ALA A 12 -34.29 -8.98 32.31
CA ALA A 12 -33.37 -9.75 31.48
C ALA A 12 -32.82 -8.85 30.36
N VAL A 13 -31.74 -8.13 30.67
CA VAL A 13 -30.91 -7.46 29.65
C VAL A 13 -30.24 -8.57 28.84
N LEU A 14 -30.83 -8.89 27.69
CA LEU A 14 -30.19 -9.69 26.65
C LEU A 14 -29.01 -8.90 26.11
N LEU A 15 -27.84 -9.11 26.72
CA LEU A 15 -26.55 -8.82 26.12
C LEU A 15 -26.41 -9.72 24.89
N LEU A 16 -26.92 -9.25 23.76
CA LEU A 16 -26.54 -9.74 22.45
C LEU A 16 -25.05 -9.42 22.28
N SER A 17 -24.23 -10.37 22.70
CA SER A 17 -22.82 -10.48 22.37
C SER A 17 -22.71 -10.60 20.85
N GLY A 18 -22.85 -9.48 20.16
CA GLY A 18 -22.43 -9.36 18.78
C GLY A 18 -20.93 -9.62 18.76
N THR A 19 -20.56 -10.86 18.46
CA THR A 19 -19.21 -11.17 18.02
C THR A 19 -19.01 -10.40 16.73
N ALA A 20 -18.51 -9.18 16.85
CA ALA A 20 -17.83 -8.51 15.76
C ALA A 20 -16.65 -9.41 15.43
N SER A 21 -16.86 -10.35 14.50
CA SER A 21 -15.78 -11.03 13.82
C SER A 21 -14.98 -9.94 13.13
N ALA A 22 -13.91 -9.51 13.80
CA ALA A 22 -12.81 -8.83 13.17
C ALA A 22 -12.37 -9.74 12.02
N GLN A 23 -12.81 -9.41 10.81
CA GLN A 23 -12.26 -10.02 9.61
C GLN A 23 -10.78 -9.66 9.62
N GLY A 24 -9.94 -10.64 9.95
CA GLY A 24 -8.49 -10.49 9.92
C GLY A 24 -8.10 -9.92 8.55
N LEU A 25 -7.14 -9.00 8.55
CA LEU A 25 -6.51 -8.45 7.35
C LEU A 25 -5.68 -9.53 6.66
N ASP A 26 -6.33 -10.56 6.15
CA ASP A 26 -5.69 -11.67 5.45
C ASP A 26 -5.11 -11.11 4.14
N GLY A 27 -3.78 -11.06 4.05
CA GLY A 27 -3.07 -10.56 2.87
C GLY A 27 -2.54 -9.12 2.94
N MET A 28 -2.45 -8.51 4.13
CA MET A 28 -1.68 -7.28 4.36
C MET A 28 -0.35 -7.58 5.08
N VAL A 29 0.75 -7.08 4.53
CA VAL A 29 2.09 -7.13 5.14
C VAL A 29 2.60 -5.71 5.32
N VAL A 30 2.99 -5.35 6.55
CA VAL A 30 3.57 -4.04 6.87
C VAL A 30 5.05 -4.21 7.17
N LEU A 31 5.88 -3.49 6.43
CA LEU A 31 7.32 -3.45 6.59
C LEU A 31 7.73 -2.09 7.16
N LYS A 32 8.54 -2.11 8.22
CA LYS A 32 9.22 -0.92 8.75
C LYS A 32 10.62 -0.85 8.14
N GLY A 33 11.08 0.33 7.79
CA GLY A 33 12.33 0.46 7.06
C GLY A 33 12.65 1.89 6.69
N VAL A 34 13.32 2.07 5.56
CA VAL A 34 13.65 3.40 5.03
C VAL A 34 13.74 3.39 3.51
N CYS A 35 13.23 4.44 2.88
CA CYS A 35 13.47 4.70 1.47
C CYS A 35 14.95 5.07 1.23
N SER A 36 15.56 4.46 0.21
CA SER A 36 16.88 4.83 -0.30
C SER A 36 16.92 6.32 -0.69
N PRO A 37 18.06 7.01 -0.52
CA PRO A 37 18.24 8.38 -1.02
C PRO A 37 18.01 8.55 -2.52
N LYS A 38 18.07 7.47 -3.29
CA LYS A 38 17.77 7.47 -4.73
C LYS A 38 16.28 7.43 -5.04
N SER A 39 15.40 7.34 -4.04
CA SER A 39 13.95 7.36 -4.26
C SER A 39 13.49 8.77 -4.63
N HIS A 40 12.78 8.92 -5.74
CA HIS A 40 12.39 10.21 -6.29
C HIS A 40 11.19 10.11 -7.23
N ILE A 41 10.60 11.26 -7.52
CA ILE A 41 9.67 11.46 -8.63
C ILE A 41 10.33 12.43 -9.60
N ALA A 42 10.50 12.02 -10.86
CA ALA A 42 11.00 12.89 -11.91
C ALA A 42 9.87 13.28 -12.87
N GLU A 43 9.80 14.55 -13.29
CA GLU A 43 8.75 15.04 -14.18
C GLU A 43 9.28 15.95 -15.29
N GLY A 44 8.75 15.81 -16.50
CA GLY A 44 9.12 16.67 -17.63
C GLY A 44 8.33 16.38 -18.90
N ARG A 45 8.77 16.94 -20.02
CA ARG A 45 8.21 16.61 -21.33
C ARG A 45 8.69 15.23 -21.77
N ILE A 46 7.89 14.52 -22.57
CA ILE A 46 8.33 13.26 -23.16
C ILE A 46 9.57 13.51 -24.05
N GLY A 47 10.61 12.70 -23.87
CA GLY A 47 11.89 12.83 -24.59
C GLY A 47 12.93 13.73 -23.90
N GLU A 48 12.57 14.42 -22.82
CA GLU A 48 13.50 15.23 -22.03
C GLU A 48 14.35 14.37 -21.08
N ASP A 49 15.59 14.79 -20.83
CA ASP A 49 16.41 14.23 -19.76
C ASP A 49 15.87 14.65 -18.39
N LEU A 50 15.35 13.68 -17.64
CA LEU A 50 14.75 13.92 -16.33
C LEU A 50 15.76 13.84 -15.17
N THR A 51 17.04 13.59 -15.44
CA THR A 51 18.08 13.41 -14.41
C THR A 51 18.19 14.61 -13.46
N ARG A 52 17.93 15.83 -13.95
CA ARG A 52 17.97 17.07 -13.17
C ARG A 52 16.60 17.52 -12.65
N ARG A 53 15.55 16.75 -12.88
CA ARG A 53 14.16 17.08 -12.52
C ARG A 53 13.58 16.16 -11.46
N GLN A 54 14.44 15.64 -10.60
CA GLN A 54 14.09 14.68 -9.56
C GLN A 54 13.72 15.40 -8.26
N SER A 55 12.50 15.20 -7.79
CA SER A 55 12.08 15.54 -6.44
C SER A 55 12.26 14.32 -5.54
N ARG A 56 13.00 14.47 -4.45
CA ARG A 56 13.28 13.36 -3.53
C ARG A 56 12.01 12.88 -2.83
N PHE A 57 11.83 11.57 -2.78
CA PHE A 57 10.78 10.92 -2.01
C PHE A 57 11.38 10.26 -0.77
N PHE A 58 10.71 10.44 0.37
CA PHE A 58 11.10 9.84 1.64
C PHE A 58 9.98 8.92 2.10
N CYS A 59 10.35 7.86 2.81
CA CYS A 59 9.42 6.93 3.42
C CYS A 59 10.14 6.14 4.53
N ASP A 60 9.38 5.65 5.50
CA ASP A 60 9.86 4.77 6.57
C ASP A 60 8.98 3.51 6.75
N ALA A 61 7.94 3.38 5.91
CA ALA A 61 7.03 2.25 5.89
C ALA A 61 6.70 1.83 4.45
N ALA A 62 6.54 0.52 4.26
CA ALA A 62 5.95 -0.07 3.08
C ALA A 62 4.81 -1.02 3.48
N VAL A 63 3.68 -0.92 2.79
CA VAL A 63 2.51 -1.79 3.01
C VAL A 63 2.21 -2.54 1.72
N ILE A 64 2.25 -3.87 1.79
CA ILE A 64 1.89 -4.75 0.69
C ILE A 64 0.49 -5.29 0.98
N THR A 65 -0.44 -5.08 0.06
CA THR A 65 -1.81 -5.60 0.15
C THR A 65 -2.10 -6.52 -1.03
N THR A 66 -2.87 -7.57 -0.76
CA THR A 66 -3.44 -8.48 -1.77
C THR A 66 -4.92 -8.17 -1.94
N PRO A 67 -5.32 -7.38 -2.96
CA PRO A 67 -6.71 -6.96 -3.12
C PRO A 67 -7.63 -8.16 -3.33
N ASN A 68 -8.71 -8.24 -2.56
CA ASN A 68 -9.76 -9.26 -2.70
C ASN A 68 -9.22 -10.72 -2.64
N GLY A 69 -8.11 -10.96 -1.95
CA GLY A 69 -7.50 -12.30 -1.87
C GLY A 69 -6.96 -12.84 -3.21
N GLN A 70 -6.92 -12.03 -4.27
CA GLN A 70 -6.44 -12.46 -5.58
C GLN A 70 -4.91 -12.60 -5.54
N ALA A 71 -4.43 -13.83 -5.38
CA ALA A 71 -3.02 -14.13 -5.12
C ALA A 71 -2.04 -13.55 -6.16
N GLY A 72 -2.47 -13.27 -7.39
CA GLY A 72 -1.64 -12.64 -8.42
C GLY A 72 -1.54 -11.12 -8.33
N ARG A 73 -2.48 -10.42 -7.67
CA ARG A 73 -2.50 -8.96 -7.63
C ARG A 73 -1.90 -8.43 -6.34
N ARG A 74 -1.13 -7.35 -6.45
CA ARG A 74 -0.52 -6.67 -5.31
C ARG A 74 -0.67 -5.16 -5.45
N LEU A 75 -0.80 -4.51 -4.31
CA LEU A 75 -0.65 -3.08 -4.13
C LEU A 75 0.49 -2.88 -3.12
N VAL A 76 1.48 -2.07 -3.48
CA VAL A 76 2.59 -1.69 -2.61
C VAL A 76 2.52 -0.19 -2.37
N ASN A 77 2.28 0.23 -1.13
CA ASN A 77 2.29 1.63 -0.75
C ASN A 77 3.52 1.95 0.08
N PHE A 78 4.19 3.05 -0.25
CA PHE A 78 5.30 3.61 0.50
C PHE A 78 4.84 4.92 1.13
N ALA A 79 5.14 5.11 2.42
CA ALA A 79 4.70 6.27 3.17
C ALA A 79 5.71 6.69 4.24
N GLU A 80 5.68 7.96 4.62
CA GLU A 80 6.23 8.43 5.89
C GLU A 80 5.16 8.28 6.97
N SER A 81 5.33 7.29 7.83
CA SER A 81 4.37 6.86 8.85
C SER A 81 3.95 7.98 9.81
N ARG A 82 4.79 9.00 10.00
CA ARG A 82 4.54 10.15 10.89
C ARG A 82 4.11 11.42 10.15
N SER A 83 4.05 11.40 8.82
CA SER A 83 3.65 12.57 8.05
C SER A 83 2.15 12.53 7.77
N HIS A 84 1.44 13.59 8.14
CA HIS A 84 0.02 13.76 7.80
C HIS A 84 -0.19 14.53 6.50
N THR A 85 0.88 15.09 5.92
CA THR A 85 0.80 16.00 4.77
C THR A 85 1.49 15.47 3.52
N ARG A 86 2.40 14.50 3.65
CA ARG A 86 3.11 13.91 2.51
C ARG A 86 2.30 12.75 1.93
N PRO A 87 1.90 12.82 0.65
CA PRO A 87 1.13 11.75 0.03
C PRO A 87 2.00 10.47 -0.09
N PRO A 88 1.42 9.29 0.11
CA PRO A 88 2.10 8.04 -0.18
C PRO A 88 2.29 7.85 -1.69
N ILE A 89 3.25 7.02 -2.07
CA ILE A 89 3.35 6.50 -3.45
C ILE A 89 2.90 5.03 -3.44
N GLY A 90 1.88 4.72 -4.22
CA GLY A 90 1.37 3.38 -4.42
C GLY A 90 1.70 2.81 -5.80
N PHE A 91 2.08 1.54 -5.88
CA PHE A 91 2.26 0.79 -7.11
C PHE A 91 1.33 -0.43 -7.08
N ALA A 92 0.41 -0.52 -8.04
CA ALA A 92 -0.49 -1.67 -8.17
C ALA A 92 -0.23 -2.42 -9.46
N GLY A 93 -0.23 -3.75 -9.37
CA GLY A 93 0.22 -4.60 -10.45
C GLY A 93 -0.17 -6.05 -10.29
N THR A 94 0.41 -6.88 -11.14
CA THR A 94 0.27 -8.33 -11.11
C THR A 94 1.65 -8.98 -11.02
N MET A 95 1.79 -9.99 -10.18
CA MET A 95 2.99 -10.82 -10.10
C MET A 95 3.13 -11.59 -11.41
N VAL A 96 4.22 -11.34 -12.12
CA VAL A 96 4.57 -12.05 -13.36
C VAL A 96 5.65 -13.10 -13.12
N GLU A 97 6.43 -12.92 -12.06
CA GLU A 97 7.36 -13.92 -11.52
C GLU A 97 7.20 -14.00 -10.00
N ARG A 98 7.98 -14.86 -9.34
CA ARG A 98 7.94 -15.01 -7.87
C ARG A 98 8.20 -13.70 -7.13
N ASP A 99 9.09 -12.87 -7.66
CA ASP A 99 9.58 -11.66 -7.01
C ASP A 99 9.53 -10.43 -7.93
N ILE A 100 8.87 -10.54 -9.09
CA ILE A 100 8.62 -9.43 -10.03
C ILE A 100 7.12 -9.20 -10.13
N MET A 101 6.69 -7.97 -9.84
CA MET A 101 5.38 -7.46 -10.17
C MET A 101 5.47 -6.52 -11.37
N GLN A 102 4.70 -6.78 -12.42
CA GLN A 102 4.46 -5.80 -13.47
C GLN A 102 3.44 -4.77 -12.95
N VAL A 103 3.81 -3.50 -12.99
CA VAL A 103 2.97 -2.39 -12.52
C VAL A 103 2.01 -2.00 -13.64
N HIS A 104 0.74 -1.80 -13.27
CA HIS A 104 -0.31 -1.34 -14.18
C HIS A 104 -0.85 0.04 -13.79
N ARG A 105 -0.76 0.38 -12.50
CA ARG A 105 -1.25 1.63 -11.94
C ARG A 105 -0.29 2.18 -10.90
N VAL A 106 -0.17 3.50 -10.87
CA VAL A 106 0.53 4.23 -9.80
C VAL A 106 -0.41 5.23 -9.14
N TYR A 107 -0.27 5.38 -7.84
CA TYR A 107 -1.00 6.33 -7.01
C TYR A 107 0.02 7.32 -6.45
N LEU A 108 0.12 8.52 -7.04
CA LEU A 108 0.93 9.61 -6.48
C LEU A 108 0.17 10.40 -5.40
N GLN A 109 -1.15 10.17 -5.33
CA GLN A 109 -2.08 10.70 -4.34
C GLN A 109 -3.11 9.61 -4.04
N SER A 110 -3.65 9.61 -2.82
CA SER A 110 -4.65 8.62 -2.41
C SER A 110 -5.90 8.72 -3.30
N GLY A 111 -6.40 7.57 -3.75
CA GLY A 111 -7.61 7.48 -4.58
C GLY A 111 -7.43 7.80 -6.08
N GLN A 112 -6.29 8.39 -6.49
CA GLN A 112 -6.06 8.75 -7.90
C GLN A 112 -5.11 7.76 -8.58
N ALA A 113 -5.68 6.80 -9.32
CA ALA A 113 -4.91 5.81 -10.08
C ALA A 113 -4.49 6.35 -11.46
N LEU A 114 -3.19 6.43 -11.70
CA LEU A 114 -2.61 6.79 -13.00
C LEU A 114 -2.23 5.52 -13.76
N ALA A 115 -2.59 5.43 -15.05
CA ALA A 115 -2.13 4.36 -15.92
C ALA A 115 -0.63 4.51 -16.19
N VAL A 116 0.09 3.39 -16.22
CA VAL A 116 1.51 3.38 -16.57
C VAL A 116 1.69 2.84 -17.98
N SER A 117 2.67 3.35 -18.72
CA SER A 117 3.08 2.82 -20.02
C SER A 117 4.15 1.72 -19.88
N ASP A 118 4.85 1.70 -18.74
CA ASP A 118 5.83 0.67 -18.37
C ASP A 118 6.09 0.74 -16.86
N GLY A 119 6.45 -0.36 -16.22
CA GLY A 119 6.81 -0.35 -14.80
C GLY A 119 6.86 -1.71 -14.14
N TYR A 120 7.73 -1.83 -13.14
CA TYR A 120 7.94 -3.06 -12.38
C TYR A 120 8.26 -2.77 -10.92
N CYS A 121 7.96 -3.74 -10.06
CA CYS A 121 8.52 -3.85 -8.73
C CYS A 121 9.28 -5.17 -8.57
N LYS A 122 10.49 -5.10 -7.99
CA LYS A 122 11.26 -6.23 -7.52
C LYS A 122 11.12 -6.35 -6.00
N PHE A 123 10.82 -7.54 -5.51
CA PHE A 123 10.80 -7.86 -4.08
C PHE A 123 12.10 -8.61 -3.72
N PHE A 124 12.77 -8.19 -2.66
CA PHE A 124 13.97 -8.83 -2.15
C PHE A 124 13.60 -9.60 -0.88
N SER A 125 13.86 -10.91 -0.89
CA SER A 125 13.46 -11.81 0.19
C SER A 125 14.61 -12.70 0.66
N THR A 126 14.69 -12.93 1.96
CA THR A 126 15.61 -13.89 2.60
C THR A 126 14.77 -14.76 3.52
N ASN A 127 14.96 -16.08 3.51
CA ASN A 127 14.16 -17.02 4.31
C ASN A 127 12.64 -16.85 4.15
N LYS A 128 12.18 -16.54 2.93
CA LYS A 128 10.77 -16.24 2.58
C LYS A 128 10.19 -14.96 3.20
N ALA A 129 10.98 -14.18 3.94
CA ALA A 129 10.58 -12.87 4.44
C ALA A 129 11.08 -11.76 3.50
N ILE A 130 10.18 -10.86 3.11
CA ILE A 130 10.51 -9.68 2.30
C ILE A 130 11.27 -8.69 3.18
N HIS A 131 12.47 -8.31 2.78
CA HIS A 131 13.30 -7.32 3.44
C HIS A 131 13.60 -6.11 2.55
N GLY A 132 13.19 -6.11 1.28
CA GLY A 132 13.38 -4.94 0.43
C GLY A 132 12.40 -4.93 -0.74
N ILE A 133 12.14 -3.74 -1.27
CA ILE A 133 11.29 -3.56 -2.45
C ILE A 133 11.86 -2.42 -3.30
N ALA A 134 12.01 -2.63 -4.60
CA ALA A 134 12.34 -1.57 -5.56
C ALA A 134 11.25 -1.49 -6.63
N CYS A 135 10.62 -0.34 -6.78
CA CYS A 135 9.56 -0.07 -7.74
C CYS A 135 9.94 1.11 -8.64
N GLY A 136 9.60 1.01 -9.91
CA GLY A 136 9.74 2.09 -10.88
C GLY A 136 8.64 2.00 -11.93
N ALA A 137 8.13 3.15 -12.36
CA ALA A 137 7.14 3.20 -13.42
C ALA A 137 7.29 4.43 -14.29
N LYS A 138 6.73 4.37 -15.49
CA LYS A 138 6.67 5.45 -16.47
C LYS A 138 5.22 5.79 -16.72
N ILE A 139 4.84 7.03 -16.44
CA ILE A 139 3.48 7.54 -16.61
C ILE A 139 3.57 8.61 -17.69
N ASP A 140 2.97 8.34 -18.85
CA ASP A 140 2.90 9.30 -19.96
C ASP A 140 1.46 9.82 -20.07
N ASN A 141 1.27 11.13 -19.91
CA ASN A 141 -0.05 11.77 -19.98
C ASN A 141 0.07 13.19 -20.57
N GLY A 142 -0.72 13.49 -21.60
CA GLY A 142 -0.81 14.84 -22.17
C GLY A 142 0.53 15.44 -22.61
N GLY A 143 1.43 14.63 -23.16
CA GLY A 143 2.77 15.07 -23.59
C GLY A 143 3.80 15.22 -22.44
N ARG A 144 3.40 14.92 -21.20
CA ARG A 144 4.29 14.90 -20.03
C ARG A 144 4.60 13.48 -19.60
N ARG A 145 5.78 13.31 -19.01
CA ARG A 145 6.26 12.07 -18.39
C ARG A 145 6.51 12.30 -16.91
N THR A 146 5.97 11.41 -16.09
CA THR A 146 6.28 11.30 -14.66
C THR A 146 6.88 9.92 -14.39
N VAL A 147 8.01 9.88 -13.68
CA VAL A 147 8.76 8.66 -13.35
C VAL A 147 8.99 8.59 -11.85
N PRO A 148 8.12 7.90 -11.10
CA PRO A 148 8.36 7.58 -9.70
C PRO A 148 9.27 6.34 -9.60
N ILE A 149 10.34 6.48 -8.81
CA ILE A 149 11.25 5.40 -8.44
C ILE A 149 11.31 5.36 -6.92
N VAL A 150 11.04 4.20 -6.34
CA VAL A 150 11.13 3.97 -4.89
C VAL A 150 11.94 2.72 -4.64
N ALA A 151 13.02 2.84 -3.87
CA ALA A 151 13.75 1.70 -3.35
C ALA A 151 13.67 1.74 -1.83
N PHE A 152 13.22 0.65 -1.22
CA PHE A 152 12.94 0.54 0.20
C PHE A 152 13.75 -0.61 0.79
N ASP A 153 14.43 -0.31 1.90
CA ASP A 153 15.15 -1.28 2.72
C ASP A 153 14.37 -1.50 4.01
N GLY A 154 13.81 -2.70 4.15
CA GLY A 154 13.01 -3.14 5.27
C GLY A 154 13.91 -3.75 6.35
N ARG A 155 13.68 -3.36 7.60
CA ARG A 155 14.30 -4.04 8.73
C ARG A 155 13.65 -5.41 8.87
N VAL A 156 14.46 -6.46 8.82
CA VAL A 156 14.03 -7.79 9.26
C VAL A 156 13.67 -7.65 10.73
N GLN A 157 12.40 -7.84 11.09
CA GLN A 157 12.03 -7.97 12.50
C GLN A 157 12.58 -9.31 12.98
N SER A 158 13.75 -9.26 13.61
CA SER A 158 14.36 -10.38 14.34
C SER A 158 13.63 -10.61 15.65
#